data_AF-A0A3C1PBE3-F1
#
_entry.id   AF-A0A3C1PBE3-F1
#
_cell.length_a   1.000
_cell.length_b   1.000
_cell.length_c   1.000
_cell.angle_alpha   90.00
_cell.angle_beta   90.00
_cell.angle_gamma   90.00
#
_symmetry.space_group_name_H-M   'P 1'
#
loop_
_entity.id
_entity.type
_entity.pdbx_description
1 polymer ?
#
loop_
_entity_poly.entity_id
_entity_poly.type
_entity_poly.pdbx_seq_one_letter_code
_entity_poly.pdbx_strand_id
1 'polypeptide(L)'
;TLAEIQNRFQNHLKINNFQQALEKFWSPDSFNPQKWQQELKFFNQNIRFLILFYEPSLTYDIIKGIEPDRLTQNYLIRVTELKVYLKYNDLNTPKSQALLKELQESSANIIDRIYFLQLEHNLGPLTEAKYRMIDHIYSRDPKVTTRLTPTLKFLYRINVLNFLAPELIWSDRSSRQAFYVFWSVENLEKPGWEKELEFFENDIQSLMESFYFRQLSLNGEFVNRFWLIDLPWITLFFLIFLMEIYVLRSRQPQLTLREAILKLWYYVFLLIPKLLFLRFISAIYHLNRANFPSLQPTIDYLKLKIIYSFAQELIQVLVNQGVNKVQDFVKKGSLKKLVNPPSS
;
A
#
# COMPACT_ATOMS: atom_id res chain seq x y z
N THR A 1 18.37 -0.70 -14.70
CA THR A 1 18.66 -2.03 -14.12
C THR A 1 19.05 -3.03 -15.20
N LEU A 2 18.18 -3.41 -16.15
CA LEU A 2 18.56 -4.31 -17.26
C LEU A 2 19.57 -3.68 -18.24
N ALA A 3 19.33 -2.43 -18.65
CA ALA A 3 20.25 -1.70 -19.54
C ALA A 3 21.66 -1.54 -18.96
N GLU A 4 21.76 -1.43 -17.63
CA GLU A 4 23.04 -1.30 -16.92
C GLU A 4 23.78 -2.64 -16.87
N ILE A 5 23.09 -3.75 -16.58
CA ILE A 5 23.66 -5.10 -16.68
C ILE A 5 24.16 -5.33 -18.11
N GLN A 6 23.33 -4.99 -19.10
CA GLN A 6 23.69 -5.09 -20.51
C GLN A 6 24.97 -4.30 -20.80
N ASN A 7 25.01 -3.02 -20.47
CA ASN A 7 26.17 -2.16 -20.71
C ASN A 7 27.45 -2.73 -20.06
N ARG A 8 27.37 -3.21 -18.81
CA ARG A 8 28.52 -3.78 -18.09
C ARG A 8 29.05 -5.05 -18.76
N PHE A 9 28.18 -5.98 -19.17
CA PHE A 9 28.59 -7.18 -19.89
C PHE A 9 29.17 -6.86 -21.28
N GLN A 10 28.52 -5.95 -22.01
CA GLN A 10 28.97 -5.53 -23.33
C GLN A 10 30.35 -4.88 -23.28
N ASN A 11 30.60 -4.01 -22.29
CA ASN A 11 31.90 -3.36 -22.11
C ASN A 11 32.99 -4.32 -21.64
N HIS A 12 32.67 -5.24 -20.71
CA HIS A 12 33.62 -6.22 -20.19
C HIS A 12 34.13 -7.18 -21.29
N LEU A 13 33.22 -7.66 -22.15
CA LEU A 13 33.54 -8.62 -23.21
C LEU A 13 33.81 -7.97 -24.58
N LYS A 14 33.60 -6.66 -24.70
CA LYS A 14 33.68 -5.86 -25.94
C LYS A 14 32.78 -6.41 -27.05
N ILE A 15 31.55 -6.76 -26.71
CA ILE A 15 30.55 -7.32 -27.63
C ILE A 15 29.31 -6.42 -27.62
N ASN A 16 28.86 -5.99 -28.80
CA ASN A 16 27.73 -5.05 -28.92
C ASN A 16 26.36 -5.73 -28.72
N ASN A 17 26.26 -7.05 -28.85
CA ASN A 17 25.02 -7.81 -28.64
C ASN A 17 25.01 -8.39 -27.21
N PHE A 18 23.98 -8.07 -26.42
CA PHE A 18 23.89 -8.52 -25.03
C PHE A 18 23.79 -10.04 -24.87
N GLN A 19 22.96 -10.69 -25.69
CA GLN A 19 22.76 -12.14 -25.62
C GLN A 19 24.08 -12.87 -25.90
N GLN A 20 24.80 -12.45 -26.95
CA GLN A 20 26.12 -13.01 -27.28
C GLN A 20 27.15 -12.74 -26.17
N ALA A 21 27.11 -11.56 -25.54
CA ALA A 21 27.96 -11.24 -24.41
C ALA A 21 27.66 -12.17 -23.22
N LEU A 22 26.39 -12.38 -22.89
CA LEU A 22 25.98 -13.24 -21.79
C LEU A 22 26.35 -14.71 -22.04
N GLU A 23 26.07 -15.22 -23.25
CA GLU A 23 26.44 -16.58 -23.66
C GLU A 23 27.95 -16.79 -23.62
N LYS A 24 28.73 -15.82 -24.11
CA LYS A 24 30.19 -15.87 -24.04
C LYS A 24 30.71 -15.81 -22.62
N PHE A 25 30.12 -14.97 -21.76
CA PHE A 25 30.53 -14.89 -20.35
C PHE A 25 30.37 -16.23 -19.65
N TRP A 26 29.23 -16.91 -19.84
CA TRP A 26 28.94 -18.22 -19.24
C TRP A 26 29.48 -19.41 -20.05
N SER A 27 30.27 -19.17 -21.09
CA SER A 27 30.85 -20.26 -21.87
C SER A 27 32.03 -20.90 -21.13
N PRO A 28 32.35 -22.18 -21.43
CA PRO A 28 33.53 -22.84 -20.91
C PRO A 28 34.84 -22.06 -21.16
N ASP A 29 34.92 -21.29 -22.26
CA ASP A 29 36.11 -20.53 -22.63
C ASP A 29 36.45 -19.41 -21.64
N SER A 30 35.41 -18.77 -21.08
CA SER A 30 35.53 -17.70 -20.08
C SER A 30 35.84 -18.26 -18.69
N PHE A 31 35.41 -19.48 -18.40
CA PHE A 31 35.67 -20.21 -17.15
C PHE A 31 36.85 -21.18 -17.24
N ASN A 32 37.87 -20.85 -18.04
CA ASN A 32 39.12 -21.61 -18.06
C ASN A 32 39.93 -21.43 -16.76
N PRO A 33 40.84 -22.36 -16.41
CA PRO A 33 41.63 -22.31 -15.17
C PRO A 33 42.42 -21.02 -14.93
N GLN A 34 42.74 -20.27 -15.98
CA GLN A 34 43.53 -19.03 -15.90
C GLN A 34 42.68 -17.76 -15.73
N LYS A 35 41.40 -17.78 -16.13
CA LYS A 35 40.53 -16.59 -16.21
C LYS A 35 39.30 -16.63 -15.31
N TRP A 36 38.84 -17.82 -14.91
CA TRP A 36 37.58 -17.98 -14.15
C TRP A 36 37.50 -17.10 -12.90
N GLN A 37 38.62 -16.90 -12.19
CA GLN A 37 38.67 -16.04 -11.00
C GLN A 37 38.40 -14.57 -11.32
N GLN A 38 38.92 -14.08 -12.44
CA GLN A 38 38.72 -12.70 -12.88
C GLN A 38 37.27 -12.49 -13.34
N GLU A 39 36.71 -13.45 -14.06
CA GLU A 39 35.31 -13.42 -14.50
C GLU A 39 34.33 -13.48 -13.32
N LEU A 40 34.58 -14.36 -12.34
CA LEU A 40 33.79 -14.40 -11.11
C LEU A 40 33.96 -13.14 -10.28
N LYS A 41 35.16 -12.55 -10.23
CA LYS A 41 35.37 -11.29 -9.52
C LYS A 41 34.60 -10.16 -10.21
N PHE A 42 34.64 -10.09 -11.54
CA PHE A 42 33.84 -9.15 -12.32
C PHE A 42 32.34 -9.33 -12.02
N PHE A 43 31.81 -10.54 -12.13
CA PHE A 43 30.39 -10.82 -11.90
C PHE A 43 29.98 -10.44 -10.48
N ASN A 44 30.73 -10.89 -9.47
CA ASN A 44 30.41 -10.58 -8.09
C ASN A 44 30.44 -9.07 -7.85
N GLN A 45 31.51 -8.37 -8.23
CA GLN A 45 31.67 -6.96 -7.90
C GLN A 45 30.83 -6.00 -8.77
N ASN A 46 30.45 -6.38 -9.99
CA ASN A 46 29.82 -5.46 -10.94
C ASN A 46 28.41 -5.85 -11.37
N ILE A 47 28.01 -7.12 -11.23
CA ILE A 47 26.74 -7.64 -11.75
C ILE A 47 25.84 -8.14 -10.64
N ARG A 48 26.36 -8.91 -9.69
CA ARG A 48 25.57 -9.66 -8.69
C ARG A 48 24.56 -8.78 -7.94
N PHE A 49 24.95 -7.58 -7.51
CA PHE A 49 24.07 -6.69 -6.76
C PHE A 49 22.89 -6.17 -7.61
N LEU A 50 23.08 -6.00 -8.93
CA LEU A 50 22.00 -5.60 -9.85
C LEU A 50 20.97 -6.71 -10.05
N ILE A 51 21.37 -7.96 -9.83
CA ILE A 51 20.49 -9.14 -9.94
C ILE A 51 19.76 -9.37 -8.61
N LEU A 52 20.49 -9.40 -7.50
CA LEU A 52 19.92 -9.65 -6.16
C LEU A 52 18.92 -8.57 -5.74
N PHE A 53 19.11 -7.33 -6.19
CA PHE A 53 18.17 -6.24 -5.94
C PHE A 53 16.99 -6.23 -6.93
N TYR A 54 17.06 -7.00 -8.02
CA TYR A 54 16.02 -7.06 -9.05
C TYR A 54 15.05 -8.23 -8.84
N GLU A 55 14.77 -8.61 -7.60
CA GLU A 55 13.47 -9.21 -7.34
C GLU A 55 12.52 -8.04 -7.05
N PRO A 56 11.87 -7.43 -8.08
CA PRO A 56 10.73 -6.58 -7.77
C PRO A 56 9.78 -7.46 -6.99
N SER A 57 9.57 -7.12 -5.72
CA SER A 57 8.47 -7.70 -5.00
C SER A 57 7.25 -7.47 -5.88
N LEU A 58 6.65 -8.55 -6.39
CA LEU A 58 5.43 -8.54 -7.21
C LEU A 58 4.22 -7.94 -6.44
N THR A 59 4.48 -7.30 -5.31
CA THR A 59 3.59 -6.58 -4.40
C THR A 59 3.20 -5.21 -4.95
N TYR A 60 3.85 -4.70 -6.00
CA TYR A 60 3.46 -3.42 -6.60
C TYR A 60 2.24 -3.56 -7.51
N ASP A 61 1.18 -2.86 -7.12
CA ASP A 61 -0.11 -2.88 -7.79
C ASP A 61 -0.07 -1.98 -9.05
N ILE A 62 0.33 -2.59 -10.19
CA ILE A 62 0.31 -1.97 -11.52
C ILE A 62 -1.09 -1.41 -11.85
N ILE A 63 -2.13 -2.02 -11.28
CA ILE A 63 -3.53 -1.65 -11.50
C ILE A 63 -3.86 -0.34 -10.76
N LYS A 64 -3.19 -0.05 -9.64
CA LYS A 64 -3.19 1.26 -8.95
C LYS A 64 -2.15 2.25 -9.48
N GLY A 65 -1.41 1.90 -10.53
CA GLY A 65 -0.32 2.74 -11.07
C GLY A 65 0.79 2.97 -10.03
N ILE A 66 1.06 1.98 -9.19
CA ILE A 66 2.11 2.02 -8.20
C ILE A 66 3.43 1.56 -8.84
N GLU A 67 4.47 2.37 -8.69
CA GLU A 67 5.84 2.07 -9.11
C GLU A 67 6.78 2.17 -7.90
N PRO A 68 7.86 1.40 -7.85
CA PRO A 68 8.87 1.58 -6.80
C PRO A 68 9.52 2.97 -6.92
N ASP A 69 9.83 3.58 -5.78
CA ASP A 69 10.47 4.89 -5.73
C ASP A 69 11.91 4.84 -6.24
N ARG A 70 12.13 5.33 -7.46
CA ARG A 70 13.41 5.23 -8.20
C ARG A 70 14.61 5.72 -7.40
N LEU A 71 14.45 6.81 -6.64
CA LEU A 71 15.53 7.41 -5.86
C LEU A 71 15.98 6.45 -4.75
N THR A 72 15.02 5.86 -4.05
CA THR A 72 15.26 4.91 -2.97
C THR A 72 15.78 3.57 -3.50
N GLN A 73 15.26 3.11 -4.64
CA GLN A 73 15.76 1.92 -5.32
C GLN A 73 17.24 2.07 -5.72
N ASN A 74 17.60 3.20 -6.33
CA ASN A 74 19.00 3.48 -6.68
C ASN A 74 19.91 3.51 -5.45
N TYR A 75 19.44 4.09 -4.35
CA TYR A 75 20.17 4.10 -3.08
C TYR A 75 20.44 2.68 -2.56
N LEU A 76 19.44 1.81 -2.52
CA LEU A 76 19.59 0.42 -2.06
C LEU A 76 20.49 -0.42 -2.99
N ILE A 77 20.47 -0.14 -4.30
CA ILE A 77 21.43 -0.71 -5.26
C ILE A 77 22.86 -0.35 -4.86
N ARG A 78 23.12 0.92 -4.51
CA ARG A 78 24.45 1.38 -4.07
C ARG A 78 24.88 0.77 -2.74
N VAL A 79 23.96 0.59 -1.80
CA VAL A 79 24.24 -0.10 -0.54
C VAL A 79 24.69 -1.54 -0.82
N THR A 80 23.95 -2.23 -1.68
CA THR A 80 24.29 -3.61 -2.06
C THR A 80 25.62 -3.67 -2.83
N GLU A 81 25.89 -2.70 -3.71
CA GLU A 81 27.17 -2.56 -4.42
C GLU A 81 28.34 -2.40 -3.42
N LEU A 82 28.20 -1.52 -2.43
CA LEU A 82 29.18 -1.35 -1.37
C LEU A 82 29.37 -2.65 -0.59
N LYS A 83 28.29 -3.30 -0.13
CA LYS A 83 28.36 -4.56 0.61
C LYS A 83 29.14 -5.63 -0.15
N VAL A 84 28.84 -5.79 -1.44
CA VAL A 84 29.51 -6.80 -2.27
C VAL A 84 30.96 -6.41 -2.53
N TYR A 85 31.25 -5.11 -2.70
CA TYR A 85 32.62 -4.64 -2.88
C TYR A 85 33.49 -4.87 -1.63
N LEU A 86 32.97 -4.59 -0.43
CA LEU A 86 33.68 -4.77 0.85
C LEU A 86 33.99 -6.24 1.17
N LYS A 87 33.27 -7.20 0.59
CA LYS A 87 33.61 -8.64 0.73
C LYS A 87 34.97 -9.03 0.14
N TYR A 88 35.53 -8.20 -0.73
CA TYR A 88 36.75 -8.51 -1.48
C TYR A 88 37.82 -7.41 -1.41
N ASN A 89 37.51 -6.28 -0.78
CA ASN A 89 38.38 -5.10 -0.74
C ASN A 89 38.16 -4.33 0.56
N ASP A 90 39.12 -3.50 0.95
CA ASP A 90 39.05 -2.72 2.19
C ASP A 90 38.18 -1.45 2.07
N LEU A 91 37.74 -0.95 3.22
CA LEU A 91 36.99 0.31 3.38
C LEU A 91 37.77 1.54 2.90
N ASN A 92 39.11 1.52 3.01
CA ASN A 92 39.98 2.67 2.69
C ASN A 92 40.38 2.79 1.21
N THR A 93 39.74 2.04 0.32
CA THR A 93 39.99 2.15 -1.12
C THR A 93 39.27 3.37 -1.73
N PRO A 94 39.80 3.96 -2.82
CA PRO A 94 39.15 5.09 -3.50
C PRO A 94 37.70 4.79 -3.94
N LYS A 95 37.42 3.53 -4.34
CA LYS A 95 36.08 3.12 -4.76
C LYS A 95 35.11 3.03 -3.56
N SER A 96 35.54 2.48 -2.43
CA SER A 96 34.73 2.47 -1.19
C SER A 96 34.40 3.89 -0.75
N GLN A 97 35.38 4.80 -0.73
CA GLN A 97 35.16 6.20 -0.35
C GLN A 97 34.19 6.92 -1.30
N ALA A 98 34.29 6.66 -2.61
CA ALA A 98 33.34 7.20 -3.58
C ALA A 98 31.90 6.69 -3.33
N LEU A 99 31.73 5.39 -3.11
CA LEU A 99 30.42 4.80 -2.80
C LEU A 99 29.82 5.34 -1.50
N LEU A 100 30.63 5.48 -0.44
CA LEU A 100 30.18 6.06 0.82
C LEU A 100 29.72 7.50 0.64
N LYS A 101 30.46 8.30 -0.13
CA LYS A 101 30.07 9.68 -0.45
C LYS A 101 28.75 9.73 -1.23
N GLU A 102 28.59 8.88 -2.25
CA GLU A 102 27.32 8.76 -2.99
C GLU A 102 26.16 8.37 -2.09
N LEU A 103 26.37 7.47 -1.12
CA LEU A 103 25.37 7.05 -0.15
C LEU A 103 25.00 8.18 0.82
N GLN A 104 25.97 8.99 1.26
CA GLN A 104 25.72 10.18 2.09
C GLN A 104 24.86 11.21 1.33
N GLU A 105 25.24 11.52 0.09
CA GLU A 105 24.51 12.47 -0.76
C GLU A 105 23.09 11.96 -1.07
N SER A 106 22.97 10.68 -1.42
CA SER A 106 21.68 10.03 -1.68
C SER A 106 20.80 10.03 -0.42
N SER A 107 21.37 9.74 0.75
CA SER A 107 20.64 9.79 2.03
C SER A 107 20.07 11.18 2.30
N ALA A 108 20.89 12.23 2.11
CA ALA A 108 20.42 13.61 2.25
C ALA A 108 19.28 13.91 1.26
N ASN A 109 19.42 13.49 0.00
CA ASN A 109 18.36 13.65 -1.00
C ASN A 109 17.07 12.92 -0.62
N ILE A 110 17.12 11.72 -0.04
CA ILE A 110 15.91 11.03 0.44
C ILE A 110 15.27 11.82 1.60
N ILE A 111 16.09 12.27 2.54
CA ILE A 111 15.64 12.86 3.81
C ILE A 111 15.06 14.26 3.65
N ASP A 112 15.69 15.07 2.78
CA ASP A 112 15.41 16.50 2.60
C ASP A 112 14.44 16.76 1.43
N ARG A 113 14.05 15.74 0.64
CA ARG A 113 13.16 15.95 -0.51
C ARG A 113 11.78 16.45 -0.10
N ILE A 114 11.15 17.15 -1.03
CA ILE A 114 9.74 17.54 -0.93
C ILE A 114 8.87 16.32 -1.24
N TYR A 115 7.96 15.99 -0.33
CA TYR A 115 6.98 14.92 -0.49
C TYR A 115 5.69 15.49 -1.04
N PHE A 116 5.53 15.39 -2.35
CA PHE A 116 4.27 15.68 -3.04
C PHE A 116 3.30 14.49 -2.93
N LEU A 117 2.02 14.71 -3.27
CA LEU A 117 0.91 13.76 -3.08
C LEU A 117 1.22 12.31 -3.52
N GLN A 118 2.01 12.13 -4.58
CA GLN A 118 2.32 10.82 -5.16
C GLN A 118 3.34 10.01 -4.33
N LEU A 119 4.02 10.66 -3.39
CA LEU A 119 5.02 10.08 -2.47
C LEU A 119 4.60 10.18 -1.00
N GLU A 120 3.44 10.78 -0.69
CA GLU A 120 2.99 11.06 0.68
C GLU A 120 2.98 9.81 1.58
N HIS A 121 2.58 8.67 1.01
CA HIS A 121 2.53 7.38 1.69
C HIS A 121 3.91 6.93 2.23
N ASN A 122 5.01 7.43 1.67
CA ASN A 122 6.37 7.09 2.10
C ASN A 122 6.79 7.85 3.36
N LEU A 123 6.05 8.88 3.79
CA LEU A 123 6.40 9.70 4.95
C LEU A 123 6.42 8.90 6.25
N GLY A 124 5.51 7.95 6.42
CA GLY A 124 5.47 7.08 7.61
C GLY A 124 6.74 6.22 7.71
N PRO A 125 7.00 5.32 6.74
CA PRO A 125 8.21 4.51 6.70
C PRO A 125 9.52 5.33 6.72
N LEU A 126 9.55 6.51 6.09
CA LEU A 126 10.69 7.42 6.19
C LEU A 126 10.91 7.91 7.61
N THR A 127 9.85 8.36 8.28
CA THR A 127 9.93 8.88 9.65
C THR A 127 10.45 7.81 10.59
N GLU A 128 9.97 6.58 10.41
CA GLU A 128 10.48 5.42 11.14
C GLU A 128 11.96 5.16 10.85
N ALA A 129 12.38 5.13 9.58
CA ALA A 129 13.77 4.97 9.20
C ALA A 129 14.68 6.07 9.77
N LYS A 130 14.18 7.33 9.82
CA LYS A 130 14.87 8.47 10.44
C LYS A 130 15.10 8.21 11.93
N TYR A 131 14.08 7.79 12.66
CA TYR A 131 14.20 7.51 14.10
C TYR A 131 15.08 6.30 14.39
N ARG A 132 14.94 5.19 13.66
CA ARG A 132 15.80 4.01 13.83
C ARG A 132 17.26 4.34 13.58
N MET A 133 17.56 5.15 12.55
CA MET A 133 18.93 5.57 12.26
C MET A 133 19.49 6.50 13.35
N ILE A 134 18.69 7.45 13.84
CA ILE A 134 19.09 8.32 14.95
C ILE A 134 19.39 7.49 16.20
N ASP A 135 18.49 6.59 16.60
CA ASP A 135 18.67 5.75 17.78
C ASP A 135 19.93 4.89 17.63
N HIS A 136 20.12 4.21 16.50
CA HIS A 136 21.30 3.36 16.27
C HIS A 136 22.64 4.10 16.37
N ILE A 137 22.71 5.34 15.88
CA ILE A 137 23.93 6.15 15.90
C ILE A 137 24.15 6.82 17.26
N TYR A 138 23.11 7.45 17.81
CA TYR A 138 23.26 8.31 18.99
C TYR A 138 23.06 7.58 20.32
N SER A 139 22.37 6.43 20.37
CA SER A 139 22.20 5.64 21.60
C SER A 139 23.53 5.18 22.22
N ARG A 140 24.60 5.13 21.41
CA ARG A 140 25.97 4.81 21.83
C ARG A 140 26.58 5.90 22.72
N ASP A 141 26.09 7.13 22.64
CA ASP A 141 26.56 8.24 23.46
C ASP A 141 25.81 8.28 24.81
N PRO A 142 26.49 8.02 25.94
CA PRO A 142 25.86 8.06 27.26
C PRO A 142 25.27 9.43 27.61
N LYS A 143 25.70 10.50 26.92
CA LYS A 143 25.19 11.85 27.14
C LYS A 143 23.75 12.04 26.66
N VAL A 144 23.20 11.19 25.79
CA VAL A 144 21.82 11.33 25.27
C VAL A 144 20.78 11.40 26.39
N THR A 145 20.95 10.59 27.44
CA THR A 145 20.00 10.53 28.54
C THR A 145 20.17 11.64 29.56
N THR A 146 21.21 12.46 29.49
CA THR A 146 21.57 13.43 30.55
C THR A 146 20.45 14.44 30.84
N ARG A 147 19.75 14.89 29.80
CA ARG A 147 18.61 15.82 29.87
C ARG A 147 17.29 15.18 30.33
N LEU A 148 17.20 13.85 30.33
CA LEU A 148 15.97 13.14 30.68
C LEU A 148 15.79 13.12 32.20
N THR A 149 14.55 13.31 32.66
CA THR A 149 14.17 13.11 34.06
C THR A 149 14.35 11.64 34.46
N PRO A 150 14.47 11.31 35.77
CA PRO A 150 14.63 9.93 36.21
C PRO A 150 13.56 8.96 35.68
N THR A 151 12.30 9.41 35.57
CA THR A 151 11.19 8.63 35.01
C THR A 151 11.37 8.38 33.51
N LEU A 152 11.76 9.39 32.74
CA LEU A 152 12.03 9.23 31.30
C LEU A 152 13.26 8.36 31.04
N LYS A 153 14.31 8.45 31.88
CA LYS A 153 15.46 7.54 31.83
C LYS A 153 15.04 6.09 32.04
N PHE A 154 14.15 5.84 33.01
CA PHE A 154 13.60 4.51 33.24
C PHE A 154 12.82 4.00 32.03
N LEU A 155 11.92 4.82 31.46
CA LEU A 155 11.13 4.45 30.27
C LEU A 155 12.00 4.22 29.03
N TYR A 156 13.07 4.98 28.86
CA TYR A 156 14.06 4.77 27.81
C TYR A 156 14.76 3.42 27.98
N ARG A 157 15.21 3.10 29.20
CA ARG A 157 15.91 1.84 29.52
C ARG A 157 15.09 0.59 29.18
N ILE A 158 13.76 0.66 29.26
CA ILE A 158 12.85 -0.45 28.94
C ILE A 158 12.25 -0.34 27.53
N ASN A 159 12.79 0.54 26.67
CA ASN A 159 12.37 0.78 25.30
C ASN A 159 10.93 1.33 25.12
N VAL A 160 10.23 1.68 26.20
CA VAL A 160 8.87 2.23 26.15
C VAL A 160 8.85 3.65 25.61
N LEU A 161 9.86 4.46 25.97
CA LEU A 161 9.92 5.85 25.50
C LEU A 161 10.13 5.94 23.98
N ASN A 162 10.90 5.02 23.39
CA ASN A 162 11.09 4.91 21.94
C ASN A 162 9.79 4.60 21.19
N PHE A 163 8.88 3.84 21.81
CA PHE A 163 7.58 3.51 21.22
C PHE A 163 6.56 4.64 21.38
N LEU A 164 6.51 5.28 22.55
CA LEU A 164 5.47 6.25 22.88
C LEU A 164 5.77 7.68 22.42
N ALA A 165 7.03 8.11 22.54
CA ALA A 165 7.44 9.50 22.31
C ALA A 165 8.92 9.61 21.88
N PRO A 166 9.31 9.03 20.74
CA PRO A 166 10.69 9.08 20.24
C PRO A 166 11.20 10.51 20.03
N GLU A 167 10.32 11.46 19.68
CA GLU A 167 10.64 12.87 19.49
C GLU A 167 11.24 13.53 20.75
N LEU A 168 10.90 13.06 21.95
CA LEU A 168 11.47 13.60 23.19
C LEU A 168 12.95 13.26 23.34
N ILE A 169 13.38 12.12 22.78
CA ILE A 169 14.77 11.66 22.86
C ILE A 169 15.60 12.26 21.72
N TRP A 170 14.96 12.54 20.58
CA TRP A 170 15.65 12.79 19.31
C TRP A 170 15.41 14.17 18.70
N SER A 171 14.62 15.05 19.32
CA SER A 171 14.28 16.39 18.79
C SER A 171 15.46 17.29 18.43
N ASP A 172 16.61 17.13 19.09
CA ASP A 172 17.84 17.89 18.84
C ASP A 172 18.84 17.15 17.93
N ARG A 173 18.48 15.96 17.45
CA ARG A 173 19.33 15.14 16.60
C ARG A 173 18.83 15.20 15.16
N SER A 174 19.75 15.52 14.26
CA SER A 174 19.45 15.56 12.83
C SER A 174 19.53 14.16 12.24
N SER A 175 18.44 13.67 11.65
CA SER A 175 18.44 12.40 10.90
C SER A 175 19.41 12.45 9.73
N ARG A 176 19.48 13.58 9.02
CA ARG A 176 20.47 13.83 7.97
C ARG A 176 21.90 13.60 8.47
N GLN A 177 22.22 14.11 9.66
CA GLN A 177 23.53 13.89 10.27
C GLN A 177 23.73 12.43 10.69
N ALA A 178 22.70 11.76 11.22
CA ALA A 178 22.79 10.35 11.59
C ALA A 178 23.15 9.47 10.37
N PHE A 179 22.45 9.66 9.25
CA PHE A 179 22.76 8.96 8.00
C PHE A 179 24.15 9.30 7.45
N TYR A 180 24.58 10.56 7.58
CA TYR A 180 25.92 10.97 7.19
C TYR A 180 27.01 10.25 8.01
N VAL A 181 26.82 10.16 9.33
CA VAL A 181 27.72 9.47 10.26
C VAL A 181 27.69 7.96 10.03
N PHE A 182 26.51 7.37 9.78
CA PHE A 182 26.37 5.95 9.51
C PHE A 182 27.25 5.48 8.34
N TRP A 183 27.25 6.22 7.23
CA TRP A 183 28.08 5.96 6.04
C TRP A 183 29.51 6.52 6.15
N SER A 184 29.95 6.94 7.33
CA SER A 184 31.35 7.34 7.50
C SER A 184 32.25 6.13 7.64
N VAL A 185 33.49 6.26 7.17
CA VAL A 185 34.55 5.24 7.35
C VAL A 185 34.72 4.93 8.85
N GLU A 186 34.74 5.95 9.71
CA GLU A 186 34.91 5.78 11.16
C GLU A 186 33.81 4.92 11.79
N ASN A 187 32.56 5.07 11.37
CA ASN A 187 31.45 4.26 11.88
C ASN A 187 31.47 2.83 11.36
N LEU A 188 31.92 2.61 10.11
CA LEU A 188 31.99 1.26 9.54
C LEU A 188 33.23 0.48 9.99
N GLU A 189 34.32 1.17 10.37
CA GLU A 189 35.55 0.51 10.83
C GLU A 189 35.48 0.05 12.30
N LYS A 190 35.02 0.89 13.24
CA LYS A 190 35.11 0.56 14.68
C LYS A 190 34.27 -0.65 15.11
N PRO A 191 32.98 -0.76 14.76
CA PRO A 191 32.11 -1.86 15.14
C PRO A 191 32.24 -3.08 14.21
N GLY A 192 32.82 -2.86 13.02
CA GLY A 192 32.82 -3.77 11.87
C GLY A 192 31.68 -3.46 10.90
N TRP A 193 32.01 -3.37 9.60
CA TRP A 193 31.06 -2.97 8.56
C TRP A 193 29.94 -3.98 8.40
N GLU A 194 30.19 -5.26 8.70
CA GLU A 194 29.21 -6.34 8.62
C GLU A 194 28.03 -6.10 9.57
N LYS A 195 28.30 -5.70 10.82
CA LYS A 195 27.26 -5.44 11.83
C LYS A 195 26.42 -4.21 11.48
N GLU A 196 27.07 -3.16 11.01
CA GLU A 196 26.38 -1.94 10.60
C GLU A 196 25.48 -2.20 9.38
N LEU A 197 25.97 -2.97 8.40
CA LEU A 197 25.15 -3.35 7.24
C LEU A 197 24.04 -4.33 7.61
N GLU A 198 24.24 -5.22 8.58
CA GLU A 198 23.18 -6.10 9.08
C GLU A 198 22.04 -5.30 9.73
N PHE A 199 22.35 -4.30 10.56
CA PHE A 199 21.35 -3.35 11.05
C PHE A 199 20.64 -2.66 9.88
N PHE A 200 21.38 -2.14 8.91
CA PHE A 200 20.76 -1.45 7.78
C PHE A 200 19.80 -2.36 7.01
N GLU A 201 20.18 -3.60 6.71
CA GLU A 201 19.35 -4.56 5.98
C GLU A 201 18.09 -4.93 6.75
N ASN A 202 18.20 -5.15 8.06
CA ASN A 202 17.08 -5.60 8.88
C ASN A 202 16.12 -4.46 9.25
N ASP A 203 16.64 -3.27 9.56
CA ASP A 203 15.88 -2.18 10.15
C ASP A 203 15.54 -1.04 9.18
N ILE A 204 16.35 -0.83 8.15
CA ILE A 204 16.24 0.34 7.26
C ILE A 204 15.84 -0.06 5.84
N GLN A 205 16.47 -1.10 5.29
CA GLN A 205 16.24 -1.53 3.91
C GLN A 205 14.78 -1.94 3.69
N SER A 206 14.19 -2.74 4.58
CA SER A 206 12.78 -3.14 4.45
C SER A 206 11.82 -1.93 4.42
N LEU A 207 12.08 -0.91 5.24
CA LEU A 207 11.29 0.33 5.22
C LEU A 207 11.46 1.08 3.90
N MET A 208 12.69 1.18 3.40
CA MET A 208 13.00 1.86 2.14
C MET A 208 12.50 1.10 0.90
N GLU A 209 12.49 -0.24 0.94
CA GLU A 209 11.89 -1.09 -0.09
C GLU A 209 10.39 -0.88 -0.20
N SER A 210 9.71 -0.42 0.86
CA SER A 210 8.29 -0.09 0.81
C SER A 210 7.99 1.24 0.12
N PHE A 211 9.01 2.06 -0.20
CA PHE A 211 8.78 3.37 -0.79
C PHE A 211 8.30 3.21 -2.24
N TYR A 212 7.16 3.80 -2.53
CA TYR A 212 6.57 3.77 -3.85
C TYR A 212 6.11 5.15 -4.32
N PHE A 213 5.96 5.26 -5.62
CA PHE A 213 5.38 6.37 -6.33
C PHE A 213 4.04 5.94 -6.90
N ARG A 214 2.98 6.72 -6.64
CA ARG A 214 1.65 6.44 -7.20
C ARG A 214 1.32 7.43 -8.31
N GLN A 215 1.10 6.93 -9.52
CA GLN A 215 0.77 7.75 -10.67
C GLN A 215 -0.57 8.48 -10.50
N LEU A 216 -0.64 9.69 -11.05
CA LEU A 216 -1.89 10.42 -11.27
C LEU A 216 -2.38 10.19 -12.70
N SER A 217 -3.69 10.07 -12.83
CA SER A 217 -4.40 10.05 -14.10
C SER A 217 -4.56 11.47 -14.64
N LEU A 218 -4.97 11.60 -15.91
CA LEU A 218 -5.18 12.88 -16.60
C LEU A 218 -6.21 13.79 -15.90
N ASN A 219 -7.07 13.22 -15.06
CA ASN A 219 -8.05 13.94 -14.25
C ASN A 219 -7.51 14.42 -12.88
N GLY A 220 -6.22 14.20 -12.59
CA GLY A 220 -5.59 14.60 -11.32
C GLY A 220 -5.87 13.66 -10.14
N GLU A 221 -6.64 12.59 -10.35
CA GLU A 221 -6.85 11.54 -9.34
C GLU A 221 -5.79 10.44 -9.46
N PHE A 222 -5.59 9.67 -8.40
CA PHE A 222 -4.72 8.50 -8.49
C PHE A 222 -5.22 7.49 -9.51
N VAL A 223 -4.28 6.91 -10.26
CA VAL A 223 -4.58 5.83 -11.20
C VAL A 223 -5.30 4.69 -10.46
N ASN A 224 -6.43 4.29 -11.01
CA ASN A 224 -7.23 3.18 -10.52
C ASN A 224 -7.81 2.43 -11.72
N ARG A 225 -7.26 1.25 -12.00
CA ARG A 225 -7.68 0.37 -13.10
C ARG A 225 -8.35 -0.91 -12.61
N PHE A 226 -8.88 -0.94 -11.38
CA PHE A 226 -9.46 -2.15 -10.76
C PHE A 226 -10.52 -2.83 -11.62
N TRP A 227 -11.23 -2.06 -12.45
CA TRP A 227 -12.20 -2.57 -13.40
C TRP A 227 -11.61 -3.61 -14.39
N LEU A 228 -10.30 -3.60 -14.65
CA LEU A 228 -9.62 -4.60 -15.50
C LEU A 228 -9.63 -6.00 -14.86
N ILE A 229 -9.49 -6.09 -13.54
CA ILE A 229 -9.57 -7.37 -12.80
C ILE A 229 -10.97 -7.97 -12.92
N ASP A 230 -11.97 -7.10 -13.05
CA ASP A 230 -13.37 -7.47 -13.11
C ASP A 230 -13.82 -7.91 -14.51
N LEU A 231 -13.02 -7.62 -15.55
CA LEU A 231 -13.37 -7.94 -16.94
C LEU A 231 -13.62 -9.43 -17.22
N PRO A 232 -12.82 -10.38 -16.73
CA PRO A 232 -13.10 -11.81 -16.94
C PRO A 232 -14.47 -12.21 -16.37
N TRP A 233 -14.83 -11.69 -15.20
CA TRP A 233 -16.11 -11.97 -14.54
C TRP A 233 -17.28 -11.32 -15.27
N ILE A 234 -17.15 -10.06 -15.67
CA ILE A 234 -18.15 -9.37 -16.49
C ILE A 234 -18.37 -10.11 -17.81
N THR A 235 -17.29 -10.57 -18.45
CA THR A 235 -17.38 -11.34 -19.70
C THR A 235 -18.15 -12.65 -19.47
N LEU A 236 -17.84 -13.38 -18.39
CA LEU A 236 -18.57 -14.58 -18.02
C LEU A 236 -20.07 -14.28 -17.77
N PHE A 237 -20.39 -13.27 -16.97
CA PHE A 237 -21.77 -12.89 -16.69
C PHE A 237 -22.51 -12.41 -17.93
N PHE A 238 -21.82 -11.76 -18.87
CA PHE A 238 -22.37 -11.35 -20.15
C PHE A 238 -22.78 -12.56 -21.00
N LEU A 239 -21.92 -13.58 -21.07
CA LEU A 239 -22.25 -14.83 -21.76
C LEU A 239 -23.43 -15.56 -21.11
N ILE A 240 -23.47 -15.62 -19.77
CA ILE A 240 -24.59 -16.20 -19.03
C ILE A 240 -25.88 -15.41 -19.30
N PHE A 241 -25.81 -14.09 -19.31
CA PHE A 241 -26.96 -13.24 -19.61
C PHE A 241 -27.51 -13.49 -21.01
N LEU A 242 -26.64 -13.62 -22.03
CA LEU A 242 -27.05 -13.99 -23.39
C LEU A 242 -27.70 -15.38 -23.45
N MET A 243 -27.13 -16.36 -22.74
CA MET A 243 -27.70 -17.70 -22.65
C MET A 243 -29.10 -17.68 -22.02
N GLU A 244 -29.30 -16.91 -20.94
CA GLU A 244 -30.58 -16.80 -20.26
C GLU A 244 -31.63 -16.05 -21.09
N ILE A 245 -31.24 -15.02 -21.85
CA ILE A 245 -32.13 -14.40 -22.85
C ILE A 245 -32.58 -15.44 -23.88
N TYR A 246 -31.64 -16.25 -24.40
CA TYR A 246 -31.93 -17.28 -25.39
C TYR A 246 -32.90 -18.34 -24.83
N VAL A 247 -32.62 -18.87 -23.63
CA VAL A 247 -33.47 -19.87 -22.97
C VAL A 247 -34.85 -19.30 -22.62
N LEU A 248 -34.94 -18.05 -22.18
CA LEU A 248 -36.21 -17.41 -21.85
C LEU A 248 -37.09 -17.24 -23.10
N ARG A 249 -36.49 -16.81 -24.21
CA ARG A 249 -37.21 -16.63 -25.49
C ARG A 249 -37.59 -17.95 -26.15
N SER A 250 -36.77 -19.01 -26.01
CA SER A 250 -37.13 -20.33 -26.53
C SER A 250 -38.31 -20.96 -25.77
N ARG A 251 -38.44 -20.68 -24.46
CA ARG A 251 -39.57 -21.13 -23.63
C ARG A 251 -40.83 -20.27 -23.80
N GLN A 252 -40.68 -18.99 -24.11
CA GLN A 252 -41.78 -18.02 -24.24
C GLN A 252 -41.65 -17.25 -25.57
N PRO A 253 -42.05 -17.86 -26.71
CA PRO A 253 -41.85 -17.27 -28.05
C PRO A 253 -42.63 -15.97 -28.27
N GLN A 254 -43.66 -15.71 -27.44
CA GLN A 254 -44.45 -14.48 -27.45
C GLN A 254 -43.64 -13.25 -26.96
N LEU A 255 -42.50 -13.46 -26.27
CA LEU A 255 -41.73 -12.35 -25.70
C LEU A 255 -40.84 -11.65 -26.73
N THR A 256 -40.90 -10.33 -26.70
CA THR A 256 -39.94 -9.47 -27.39
C THR A 256 -38.59 -9.47 -26.67
N LEU A 257 -37.51 -9.12 -27.38
CA LEU A 257 -36.15 -9.03 -26.80
C LEU A 257 -36.07 -8.01 -25.65
N ARG A 258 -36.80 -6.89 -25.77
CA ARG A 258 -36.86 -5.86 -24.72
C ARG A 258 -37.52 -6.39 -23.45
N GLU A 259 -38.63 -7.12 -23.57
CA GLU A 259 -39.32 -7.72 -22.44
C GLU A 259 -38.47 -8.80 -21.75
N ALA A 260 -37.74 -9.60 -22.53
CA ALA A 260 -36.79 -10.59 -21.99
C ALA A 260 -35.69 -9.91 -21.16
N ILE A 261 -35.11 -8.82 -21.66
CA ILE A 261 -34.09 -8.04 -20.93
C ILE A 261 -34.66 -7.43 -19.65
N LEU A 262 -35.89 -6.89 -19.69
CA LEU A 262 -36.55 -6.31 -18.51
C LEU A 262 -36.85 -7.37 -17.44
N LYS A 263 -37.21 -8.60 -17.83
CA LYS A 263 -37.35 -9.72 -16.87
C LYS A 263 -36.03 -10.09 -16.20
N LEU A 264 -34.92 -9.87 -16.89
CA LEU A 264 -33.56 -10.16 -16.45
C LEU A 264 -32.82 -8.91 -15.93
N TRP A 265 -33.55 -7.87 -15.49
CA TRP A 265 -33.00 -6.58 -15.06
C TRP A 265 -31.86 -6.70 -14.04
N TYR A 266 -31.90 -7.70 -13.17
CA TYR A 266 -30.89 -7.92 -12.13
C TYR A 266 -29.51 -8.26 -12.70
N TYR A 267 -29.38 -8.73 -13.94
CA TYR A 267 -28.07 -8.94 -14.57
C TYR A 267 -27.30 -7.64 -14.82
N VAL A 268 -28.00 -6.50 -14.93
CA VAL A 268 -27.36 -5.19 -15.16
C VAL A 268 -26.34 -4.87 -14.06
N PHE A 269 -26.60 -5.24 -12.81
CA PHE A 269 -25.64 -5.00 -11.72
C PHE A 269 -24.39 -5.89 -11.81
N LEU A 270 -24.51 -7.09 -12.39
CA LEU A 270 -23.37 -7.98 -12.62
C LEU A 270 -22.45 -7.44 -13.74
N LEU A 271 -23.03 -6.79 -14.75
CA LEU A 271 -22.31 -6.33 -15.94
C LEU A 271 -21.61 -4.98 -15.76
N ILE A 272 -22.00 -4.17 -14.77
CA ILE A 272 -21.43 -2.84 -14.55
C ILE A 272 -20.33 -2.89 -13.46
N PRO A 273 -19.04 -2.68 -13.81
CA PRO A 273 -17.95 -2.76 -12.84
C PRO A 273 -18.03 -1.72 -11.72
N LYS A 274 -18.60 -0.54 -11.98
CA LYS A 274 -18.72 0.52 -10.97
C LYS A 274 -19.79 0.23 -9.90
N LEU A 275 -20.65 -0.75 -10.11
CA LEU A 275 -21.80 -1.07 -9.24
C LEU A 275 -21.60 -2.37 -8.46
N LEU A 276 -20.36 -2.65 -8.05
CA LEU A 276 -19.97 -3.86 -7.28
C LEU A 276 -20.89 -4.13 -6.09
N PHE A 277 -21.25 -3.09 -5.33
CA PHE A 277 -22.14 -3.22 -4.16
C PHE A 277 -23.55 -3.69 -4.53
N LEU A 278 -24.06 -3.32 -5.70
CA LEU A 278 -25.39 -3.72 -6.15
C LEU A 278 -25.45 -5.17 -6.67
N ARG A 279 -24.29 -5.81 -6.93
CA ARG A 279 -24.24 -7.23 -7.33
C ARG A 279 -24.83 -8.18 -6.31
N PHE A 280 -24.86 -7.77 -5.03
CA PHE A 280 -25.52 -8.54 -3.99
C PHE A 280 -27.01 -8.76 -4.27
N ILE A 281 -27.69 -7.80 -4.91
CA ILE A 281 -29.10 -7.93 -5.32
C ILE A 281 -29.25 -9.08 -6.33
N SER A 282 -28.38 -9.10 -7.36
CA SER A 282 -28.36 -10.17 -8.36
C SER A 282 -28.02 -11.52 -7.73
N ALA A 283 -27.03 -11.55 -6.83
CA ALA A 283 -26.63 -12.75 -6.13
C ALA A 283 -27.77 -13.33 -5.27
N ILE A 284 -28.47 -12.50 -4.48
CA ILE A 284 -29.66 -12.93 -3.72
C ILE A 284 -30.71 -13.50 -4.66
N TYR A 285 -30.99 -12.82 -5.77
CA TYR A 285 -31.98 -13.30 -6.73
C TYR A 285 -31.62 -14.68 -7.30
N HIS A 286 -30.35 -14.88 -7.66
CA HIS A 286 -29.84 -16.17 -8.12
C HIS A 286 -29.91 -17.26 -7.06
N LEU A 287 -29.51 -16.95 -5.81
CA LEU A 287 -29.56 -17.89 -4.69
C LEU A 287 -31.00 -18.33 -4.39
N ASN A 288 -31.94 -17.39 -4.41
CA ASN A 288 -33.36 -17.67 -4.22
C ASN A 288 -33.93 -18.52 -5.36
N ARG A 289 -33.57 -18.22 -6.62
CA ARG A 289 -33.99 -19.02 -7.80
C ARG A 289 -33.40 -20.44 -7.79
N ALA A 290 -32.21 -20.63 -7.23
CA ALA A 290 -31.50 -21.91 -7.19
C ALA A 290 -31.97 -22.84 -6.05
N ASN A 291 -32.98 -22.45 -5.26
CA ASN A 291 -33.43 -23.17 -4.06
C ASN A 291 -32.27 -23.47 -3.06
N PHE A 292 -31.27 -22.59 -3.00
CA PHE A 292 -30.25 -22.62 -1.93
C PHE A 292 -30.96 -22.35 -0.58
N PRO A 293 -30.48 -22.87 0.58
CA PRO A 293 -31.17 -22.79 1.87
C PRO A 293 -31.87 -21.44 2.09
N SER A 294 -33.16 -21.52 2.44
CA SER A 294 -34.09 -20.39 2.35
C SER A 294 -33.57 -19.15 3.07
N LEU A 295 -33.33 -18.07 2.33
CA LEU A 295 -33.05 -16.75 2.90
C LEU A 295 -34.32 -16.09 3.48
N GLN A 296 -35.47 -16.75 3.35
CA GLN A 296 -36.78 -16.31 3.79
C GLN A 296 -36.81 -15.84 5.27
N PRO A 297 -36.22 -16.56 6.24
CA PRO A 297 -36.21 -16.13 7.64
C PRO A 297 -35.49 -14.79 7.84
N THR A 298 -34.38 -14.58 7.13
CA THR A 298 -33.60 -13.34 7.21
C THR A 298 -34.35 -12.16 6.58
N ILE A 299 -35.02 -12.40 5.46
CA ILE A 299 -35.85 -11.40 4.77
C ILE A 299 -37.04 -11.00 5.64
N ASP A 300 -37.71 -11.96 6.27
CA ASP A 300 -38.88 -11.70 7.12
C ASP A 300 -38.48 -10.94 8.41
N TYR A 301 -37.32 -11.26 8.98
CA TYR A 301 -36.72 -10.48 10.09
C TYR A 301 -36.43 -9.02 9.68
N LEU A 302 -35.84 -8.78 8.50
CA LEU A 302 -35.56 -7.43 8.00
C LEU A 302 -36.84 -6.63 7.71
N LYS A 303 -37.85 -7.26 7.10
CA LYS A 303 -39.16 -6.63 6.87
C LYS A 303 -39.78 -6.17 8.18
N LEU A 304 -39.81 -7.03 9.20
CA LEU A 304 -40.35 -6.69 10.52
C LEU A 304 -39.59 -5.52 11.15
N LYS A 305 -38.26 -5.48 11.06
CA LYS A 305 -37.45 -4.39 11.60
C LYS A 305 -37.70 -3.05 10.90
N ILE A 306 -37.80 -3.06 9.57
CA ILE A 306 -38.10 -1.85 8.77
C ILE A 306 -39.54 -1.38 9.04
N ILE A 307 -40.52 -2.29 9.09
CA ILE A 307 -41.90 -1.95 9.42
C ILE A 307 -41.98 -1.37 10.83
N TYR A 308 -41.26 -1.94 11.80
CA TYR A 308 -41.21 -1.43 13.17
C TYR A 308 -40.58 -0.04 13.24
N SER A 309 -39.49 0.23 12.51
CA SER A 309 -38.86 1.57 12.50
C SER A 309 -39.79 2.63 11.91
N PHE A 310 -40.45 2.33 10.78
CA PHE A 310 -41.45 3.24 10.20
C PHE A 310 -42.69 3.40 11.08
N ALA A 311 -43.14 2.32 11.75
CA ALA A 311 -44.26 2.40 12.67
C ALA A 311 -43.92 3.28 13.89
N GLN A 312 -42.71 3.19 14.43
CA GLN A 312 -42.26 4.10 15.50
C GLN A 312 -42.26 5.55 15.04
N GLU A 313 -41.71 5.85 13.86
CA GLU A 313 -41.68 7.21 13.32
C GLU A 313 -43.09 7.77 13.09
N LEU A 314 -44.01 6.97 12.53
CA LEU A 314 -45.40 7.36 12.32
C LEU A 314 -46.16 7.55 13.63
N ILE A 315 -45.97 6.66 14.61
CA ILE A 315 -46.58 6.80 15.94
C ILE A 315 -46.08 8.08 16.62
N GLN A 316 -44.80 8.40 16.52
CA GLN A 316 -44.23 9.59 17.14
C GLN A 316 -44.76 10.89 16.53
N VAL A 317 -44.94 10.94 15.21
CA VAL A 317 -45.59 12.06 14.52
C VAL A 317 -47.07 12.17 14.91
N LEU A 318 -47.80 11.05 14.97
CA LEU A 318 -49.21 11.03 15.35
C LEU A 318 -49.43 11.43 16.82
N VAL A 319 -48.56 11.02 17.74
CA VAL A 319 -48.60 11.42 19.15
C VAL A 319 -48.35 12.92 19.27
N ASN A 320 -47.33 13.46 18.58
CA ASN A 320 -47.02 14.89 18.63
C ASN A 320 -48.15 15.74 18.02
N GLN A 321 -48.75 15.30 16.91
CA GLN A 321 -49.91 15.98 16.33
C GLN A 321 -51.19 15.81 17.17
N GLY A 322 -51.38 14.66 17.80
CA GLY A 322 -52.50 14.39 18.71
C GLY A 322 -52.44 15.26 19.96
N VAL A 323 -51.26 15.39 20.58
CA VAL A 323 -51.03 16.26 21.73
C VAL A 323 -51.29 17.72 21.38
N ASN A 324 -50.79 18.19 20.23
CA ASN A 324 -51.04 19.57 19.80
C ASN A 324 -52.53 19.83 19.51
N LYS A 325 -53.25 18.87 18.91
CA LYS A 325 -54.70 18.99 18.69
C LYS A 325 -55.50 18.96 20.00
N VAL A 326 -55.10 18.13 20.97
CA VAL A 326 -55.71 18.09 22.31
C VAL A 326 -55.42 19.39 23.06
N GLN A 327 -54.20 19.90 22.99
CA GLN A 327 -53.83 21.19 23.59
C GLN A 327 -54.55 22.37 22.95
N ASP A 328 -54.73 22.37 21.62
CA ASP A 328 -55.52 23.39 20.93
C ASP A 328 -57.01 23.32 21.31
N PHE A 329 -57.54 22.12 21.53
CA PHE A 329 -58.92 21.92 21.99
C PHE A 329 -59.13 22.44 23.42
N VAL A 330 -58.12 22.23 24.29
CA VAL A 330 -58.09 22.77 25.67
C VAL A 330 -57.89 24.29 25.66
N LYS A 331 -56.95 24.81 24.86
CA LYS A 331 -56.65 26.25 24.72
C LYS A 331 -57.82 27.04 24.12
N LYS A 332 -58.57 26.45 23.18
CA LYS A 332 -59.79 27.06 22.63
C LYS A 332 -60.96 27.10 23.62
N GLY A 333 -60.80 26.57 24.84
CA GLY A 333 -61.81 26.65 25.90
C GLY A 333 -63.05 25.80 25.62
N SER A 334 -63.00 24.89 24.65
CA SER A 334 -64.14 24.06 24.24
C SER A 334 -64.63 23.14 25.37
N LEU A 335 -63.74 22.71 26.27
CA LEU A 335 -64.10 21.98 27.49
C LEU A 335 -64.88 22.86 28.50
N LYS A 336 -64.55 24.15 28.59
CA LYS A 336 -65.27 25.10 29.46
C LYS A 336 -66.71 25.33 28.98
N LYS A 337 -66.95 25.29 27.67
CA LYS A 337 -68.29 25.34 27.05
C LYS A 337 -69.14 24.08 27.28
N LEU A 338 -68.51 22.93 27.54
CA LEU A 338 -69.19 21.67 27.83
C LEU A 338 -69.52 21.50 29.31
N VAL A 339 -68.75 22.12 30.21
CA VAL A 339 -68.93 21.99 31.67
C VAL A 339 -69.81 23.09 32.26
N ASN A 340 -69.89 24.28 31.64
CA ASN A 340 -70.88 25.29 31.99
C ASN A 340 -71.96 25.37 30.90
N PRO A 341 -73.12 24.71 31.04
CA PRO A 341 -74.28 25.05 30.23
C PRO A 341 -74.73 26.47 30.58
N PRO A 342 -75.30 27.23 29.62
CA PRO A 342 -75.80 28.57 29.90
C PRO A 342 -76.90 28.51 30.96
N SER A 343 -76.71 29.23 32.07
CA SER A 343 -77.79 29.52 32.99
C SER A 343 -78.70 30.59 32.37
N SER A 344 -79.89 30.15 31.97
CA SER A 344 -81.13 30.93 31.71
C SER A 344 -81.03 32.08 30.72
#